data_AF-A0A934S1G0-F1
#
_entry.id   AF-A0A934S1G0-F1
#
_cell.length_a   1.000
_cell.length_b   1.000
_cell.length_c   1.000
_cell.angle_alpha   90.00
_cell.angle_beta   90.00
_cell.angle_gamma   90.00
#
_symmetry.space_group_name_H-M   'P 1'
#
loop_
_entity.id
_entity.type
_entity.pdbx_description
1 polymer ?
#
loop_
_entity_poly.entity_id
_entity_poly.type
_entity_poly.pdbx_seq_one_letter_code
_entity_poly.pdbx_strand_id
1 'polypeptide(L)'
;MGLRSNGIVYTIGFCLFGGAACEPTSYAAEHTIELQFNENSIHDSGFEGEFSNDLAATTSRWFRAGESNEAGIQFTGAHTLSGSQSVVFGDYTNNGSIAQNVDLQIDPTKHYHLSFWIRVDDSSEDDAHTSESSLQAALYSAPEKGGPYIHRVDLLENATVPAGAGWERMEATVSGTDLDSHDGEYLQLRLSKVNENSSHKIYIDNVSLIEKETAKAPHPISRLVVGGNLVYDHEPESTWEDGTKIELMKHLGMSNLRYPEGGQTRFWDWEFPYHDHPYRNFWDPAYEATLTEQRKAELKEQNGYRLSLDRFLEICEETGAVPLIGINMTQGWKYDRLQDSVDKAVRLVQLRKRQNRRPSLLLSVQRSRQ
;
A
#
# COMPACT_ATOMS: atom_id res chain seq x y z
N MET A 1 -7.19 32.71 5.10
CA MET A 1 -6.26 32.80 3.95
C MET A 1 -5.86 31.38 3.62
N GLY A 2 -6.73 30.65 2.90
CA GLY A 2 -6.59 29.21 2.67
C GLY A 2 -5.81 28.96 1.39
N LEU A 3 -4.67 28.28 1.50
CA LEU A 3 -3.97 27.68 0.37
C LEU A 3 -4.87 26.59 -0.20
N ARG A 4 -5.48 26.84 -1.37
CA ARG A 4 -6.20 25.83 -2.14
C ARG A 4 -5.20 24.90 -2.82
N SER A 5 -5.60 23.65 -2.97
CA SER A 5 -4.81 22.50 -3.41
C SER A 5 -3.95 22.77 -4.66
N ASN A 6 -2.66 22.44 -4.56
CA ASN A 6 -1.75 22.38 -5.70
C ASN A 6 -1.94 21.03 -6.40
N GLY A 7 -2.83 20.95 -7.39
CA GLY A 7 -2.86 19.81 -8.29
C GLY A 7 -1.52 19.70 -9.03
N ILE A 8 -0.84 18.56 -8.92
CA ILE A 8 0.35 18.27 -9.73
C ILE A 8 -0.14 17.60 -11.01
N VAL A 9 0.01 18.30 -12.13
CA VAL A 9 -0.27 17.75 -13.45
C VAL A 9 0.92 16.89 -13.88
N TYR A 10 0.72 15.58 -14.01
CA TYR A 10 1.71 14.69 -14.61
C TYR A 10 1.33 14.43 -16.07
N THR A 11 2.17 14.85 -16.99
CA THR A 11 2.08 14.40 -18.38
C THR A 11 2.81 13.07 -18.49
N ILE A 12 2.06 11.97 -18.55
CA ILE A 12 2.64 10.64 -18.83
C ILE A 12 2.71 10.49 -20.36
N GLY A 13 3.87 10.77 -20.92
CA GLY A 13 4.15 10.49 -22.33
C GLY A 13 4.35 9.00 -22.57
N PHE A 14 3.39 8.33 -23.22
CA PHE A 14 3.59 6.98 -23.73
C PHE A 14 4.32 7.03 -25.08
N CYS A 15 5.65 6.97 -25.08
CA CYS A 15 6.39 6.72 -26.31
C CYS A 15 6.33 5.22 -26.66
N LEU A 16 5.44 4.86 -27.56
CA LEU A 16 5.50 3.57 -28.25
C LEU A 16 6.67 3.61 -29.24
N PHE A 17 7.83 3.11 -28.82
CA PHE A 17 8.97 2.91 -29.72
C PHE A 17 8.68 1.74 -30.67
N GLY A 18 8.12 2.04 -31.83
CA GLY A 18 8.17 1.19 -33.02
C GLY A 18 9.42 1.52 -33.82
N GLY A 19 10.34 0.57 -33.93
CA GLY A 19 11.58 0.73 -34.70
C GLY A 19 11.35 0.77 -36.21
N ALA A 20 12.26 1.48 -36.88
CA ALA A 20 12.46 1.67 -38.31
C ALA A 20 11.53 2.68 -39.02
N ALA A 21 12.08 3.88 -39.21
CA ALA A 21 11.76 4.86 -40.26
C ALA A 21 10.28 4.93 -40.67
N CYS A 22 9.44 5.45 -39.77
CA CYS A 22 8.11 5.95 -40.14
C CYS A 22 8.07 7.45 -39.87
N GLU A 23 7.58 8.19 -40.86
CA GLU A 23 7.45 9.65 -40.84
C GLU A 23 6.69 10.16 -39.61
N PRO A 24 6.97 11.38 -39.12
CA PRO A 24 6.42 11.91 -37.89
C PRO A 24 4.99 12.42 -38.11
N THR A 25 4.05 11.52 -38.33
CA THR A 25 2.61 11.84 -38.29
C THR A 25 1.85 10.77 -37.51
N SER A 26 2.34 10.38 -36.34
CA SER A 26 1.51 9.65 -35.38
C SER A 26 0.86 10.66 -34.43
N TYR A 27 -0.46 10.76 -34.50
CA TYR A 27 -1.29 11.44 -33.51
C TYR A 27 -0.98 10.88 -32.12
N ALA A 28 -0.11 11.56 -31.37
CA ALA A 28 0.05 11.30 -29.96
C ALA A 28 -1.25 11.77 -29.30
N ALA A 29 -2.11 10.83 -28.91
CA ALA A 29 -3.22 11.14 -28.05
C ALA A 29 -2.64 11.49 -26.67
N GLU A 30 -2.36 12.79 -26.45
CA GLU A 30 -2.00 13.30 -25.13
C GLU A 30 -3.16 13.06 -24.18
N HIS A 31 -3.00 12.06 -23.32
CA HIS A 31 -3.89 11.86 -22.18
C HIS A 31 -3.28 12.60 -21.01
N THR A 32 -3.84 13.77 -20.69
CA THR A 32 -3.52 14.46 -19.44
C THR A 32 -4.29 13.74 -18.34
N ILE A 33 -3.57 13.10 -17.42
CA ILE A 33 -4.15 12.57 -16.19
C ILE A 33 -3.88 13.61 -15.10
N GLU A 34 -4.93 14.32 -14.70
CA GLU A 34 -4.84 15.22 -13.56
C GLU A 34 -4.91 14.38 -12.28
N LEU A 35 -3.79 14.30 -11.56
CA LEU A 35 -3.75 13.65 -10.25
C LEU A 35 -4.09 14.69 -9.19
N GLN A 36 -5.35 14.67 -8.75
CA GLN A 36 -5.76 15.44 -7.59
C GLN A 36 -5.51 14.61 -6.33
N PHE A 37 -4.42 14.94 -5.64
CA PHE A 37 -4.18 14.45 -4.28
C PHE A 37 -5.18 15.15 -3.37
N ASN A 38 -6.23 14.43 -3.01
CA ASN A 38 -7.15 14.88 -1.97
C ASN A 38 -6.63 14.30 -0.68
N GLU A 39 -6.35 15.18 0.28
CA GLU A 39 -5.81 14.76 1.57
C GLU A 39 -6.88 13.99 2.32
N ASN A 40 -6.50 12.80 2.81
CA ASN A 40 -7.35 12.06 3.73
C ASN A 40 -7.47 12.88 5.03
N SER A 41 -8.69 13.24 5.41
CA SER A 41 -8.95 14.02 6.63
C SER A 41 -8.84 13.18 7.90
N ILE A 42 -8.67 11.86 7.76
CA ILE A 42 -8.44 10.93 8.85
C ILE A 42 -6.95 10.90 9.20
N HIS A 43 -6.64 11.29 10.43
CA HIS A 43 -5.35 11.07 11.05
C HIS A 43 -5.18 9.61 11.43
N ASP A 44 -3.98 9.08 11.19
CA ASP A 44 -3.66 7.69 11.49
C ASP A 44 -4.68 6.69 10.92
N SER A 45 -4.95 6.83 9.62
CA SER A 45 -5.93 6.01 8.90
C SER A 45 -5.65 4.52 8.93
N GLY A 46 -4.39 4.14 9.09
CA GLY A 46 -3.93 2.74 9.19
C GLY A 46 -3.68 2.28 10.63
N PHE A 47 -3.94 3.12 11.63
CA PHE A 47 -3.77 2.77 13.05
C PHE A 47 -2.32 2.42 13.46
N GLU A 48 -1.35 3.12 12.90
CA GLU A 48 0.10 2.90 13.11
C GLU A 48 0.69 3.92 14.12
N GLY A 49 -0.14 4.75 14.74
CA GLY A 49 0.27 6.01 15.35
C GLY A 49 0.82 6.01 16.78
N GLU A 50 0.74 4.90 17.55
CA GLU A 50 1.53 4.57 18.78
C GLU A 50 0.86 3.43 19.61
N PHE A 51 1.69 2.65 20.31
CA PHE A 51 1.52 1.23 20.67
C PHE A 51 0.77 0.88 21.98
N SER A 52 -0.17 1.70 22.46
CA SER A 52 -1.02 1.20 23.56
C SER A 52 -2.17 0.42 22.96
N ASN A 53 -2.29 -0.88 23.30
CA ASN A 53 -3.44 -1.71 22.89
C ASN A 53 -4.79 -1.10 23.30
N ASP A 54 -4.79 -0.15 24.23
CA ASP A 54 -6.00 0.53 24.69
C ASP A 54 -6.24 1.84 23.91
N LEU A 55 -7.41 1.95 23.29
CA LEU A 55 -7.92 3.20 22.73
C LEU A 55 -8.30 4.12 23.90
N ALA A 56 -7.33 4.89 24.41
CA ALA A 56 -7.57 5.82 25.51
C ALA A 56 -8.70 6.82 25.16
N ALA A 57 -9.63 7.01 26.09
CA ALA A 57 -10.95 7.59 25.81
C ALA A 57 -10.96 9.06 25.32
N THR A 58 -9.85 9.81 25.36
CA THR A 58 -9.85 11.24 24.93
C THR A 58 -8.54 11.78 24.34
N THR A 59 -7.41 11.07 24.43
CA THR A 59 -6.10 11.60 24.02
C THR A 59 -5.52 10.96 22.75
N SER A 60 -6.08 9.84 22.32
CA SER A 60 -5.68 9.17 21.09
C SER A 60 -6.40 9.79 19.87
N ARG A 61 -5.76 9.74 18.70
CA ARG A 61 -6.34 10.18 17.42
C ARG A 61 -7.66 9.45 17.13
N TRP A 62 -7.70 8.18 17.51
CA TRP A 62 -8.91 7.38 17.58
C TRP A 62 -9.27 7.13 19.03
N PHE A 63 -10.52 7.39 19.40
CA PHE A 63 -10.99 7.18 20.75
C PHE A 63 -12.32 6.45 20.73
N ARG A 64 -12.68 5.83 21.85
CA ARG A 64 -13.96 5.13 21.99
C ARG A 64 -15.07 6.14 22.25
N ALA A 65 -16.26 5.88 21.70
CA ALA A 65 -17.42 6.75 21.86
C ALA A 65 -18.70 5.94 22.08
N GLY A 66 -19.40 6.18 23.19
CA GLY A 66 -20.65 5.51 23.56
C GLY A 66 -20.59 4.87 24.95
N GLU A 67 -21.73 4.48 25.52
CA GLU A 67 -21.80 3.96 26.89
C GLU A 67 -21.76 2.43 26.98
N SER A 68 -21.07 1.95 28.02
CA SER A 68 -21.03 0.59 28.59
C SER A 68 -20.28 -0.51 27.83
N ASN A 69 -19.12 -0.91 28.37
CA ASN A 69 -18.27 -2.06 28.00
C ASN A 69 -17.41 -1.94 26.73
N GLU A 70 -16.67 -0.85 26.70
CA GLU A 70 -15.61 -0.50 25.74
C GLU A 70 -14.32 -1.37 25.77
N ALA A 71 -14.24 -2.39 26.63
CA ALA A 71 -13.02 -3.20 26.82
C ALA A 71 -12.69 -4.11 25.61
N GLY A 72 -13.64 -4.28 24.68
CA GLY A 72 -13.47 -5.13 23.50
C GLY A 72 -12.76 -4.48 22.31
N ILE A 73 -12.64 -3.15 22.28
CA ILE A 73 -12.10 -2.45 21.12
C ILE A 73 -10.64 -2.08 21.35
N GLN A 74 -9.76 -2.56 20.47
CA GLN A 74 -8.30 -2.42 20.63
C GLN A 74 -7.58 -2.38 19.30
N PHE A 75 -6.34 -1.90 19.31
CA PHE A 75 -5.40 -2.11 18.22
C PHE A 75 -4.86 -3.55 18.26
N THR A 76 -4.63 -4.15 17.10
CA THR A 76 -4.15 -5.54 17.01
C THR A 76 -3.27 -5.77 15.80
N GLY A 77 -2.29 -6.68 15.94
CA GLY A 77 -1.47 -7.19 14.84
C GLY A 77 -1.96 -8.53 14.27
N ALA A 78 -3.06 -9.10 14.80
CA ALA A 78 -3.54 -10.43 14.40
C ALA A 78 -4.00 -10.48 12.94
N HIS A 79 -4.73 -9.45 12.52
CA HIS A 79 -5.16 -9.27 11.14
C HIS A 79 -4.89 -7.83 10.73
N THR A 80 -3.99 -7.62 9.77
CA THR A 80 -3.63 -6.29 9.28
C THR A 80 -3.75 -6.29 7.76
N LEU A 81 -4.26 -5.21 7.18
CA LEU A 81 -4.28 -5.04 5.73
C LEU A 81 -3.00 -4.32 5.29
N SER A 82 -2.59 -3.31 6.05
CA SER A 82 -1.33 -2.58 5.85
C SER A 82 -0.58 -2.41 7.16
N GLY A 83 0.67 -1.94 7.05
CA GLY A 83 1.47 -1.62 8.22
C GLY A 83 1.63 -2.79 9.19
N SER A 84 1.48 -2.50 10.47
CA SER A 84 1.67 -3.42 11.58
C SER A 84 0.43 -3.61 12.45
N GLN A 85 -0.61 -2.80 12.26
CA GLN A 85 -1.79 -2.80 13.12
C GLN A 85 -3.10 -2.62 12.34
N SER A 86 -4.20 -2.94 13.00
CA SER A 86 -5.57 -2.63 12.63
C SER A 86 -6.38 -2.40 13.90
N VAL A 87 -7.63 -1.93 13.78
CA VAL A 87 -8.56 -1.93 14.92
C VAL A 87 -9.43 -3.18 14.87
N VAL A 88 -9.68 -3.78 16.03
CA VAL A 88 -10.63 -4.88 16.20
C VAL A 88 -11.73 -4.52 17.19
N PHE A 89 -12.97 -4.83 16.82
CA PHE A 89 -14.10 -4.99 17.73
C PHE A 89 -14.10 -6.44 18.21
N GLY A 90 -13.37 -6.68 19.30
CA GLY A 90 -13.00 -8.02 19.76
C GLY A 90 -13.95 -8.65 20.78
N ASP A 91 -14.84 -7.88 21.38
CA ASP A 91 -15.88 -8.40 22.28
C ASP A 91 -17.10 -8.82 21.45
N TYR A 92 -17.51 -10.08 21.64
CA TYR A 92 -18.67 -10.65 20.98
C TYR A 92 -19.98 -10.16 21.60
N THR A 93 -20.02 -9.94 22.91
CA THR A 93 -21.25 -9.69 23.68
C THR A 93 -21.79 -8.29 23.47
N ASN A 94 -20.92 -7.27 23.49
CA ASN A 94 -21.34 -5.88 23.50
C ASN A 94 -21.21 -5.22 22.13
N ASN A 95 -21.93 -4.10 21.95
CA ASN A 95 -21.68 -3.15 20.88
C ASN A 95 -20.63 -2.11 21.33
N GLY A 96 -20.25 -1.23 20.43
CA GLY A 96 -19.34 -0.14 20.76
C GLY A 96 -18.91 0.62 19.52
N SER A 97 -18.29 1.80 19.72
CA SER A 97 -17.84 2.64 18.61
C SER A 97 -16.44 3.17 18.83
N ILE A 98 -15.74 3.37 17.72
CA ILE A 98 -14.58 4.26 17.66
C ILE A 98 -14.97 5.54 16.93
N ALA A 99 -14.34 6.63 17.31
CA ALA A 99 -14.58 7.94 16.76
C ALA A 99 -13.26 8.66 16.51
N GLN A 100 -13.31 9.58 15.54
CA GLN A 100 -12.27 10.58 15.33
C GLN A 100 -12.92 11.91 14.98
N ASN A 101 -12.57 12.95 15.74
CA ASN A 101 -12.86 14.33 15.36
C ASN A 101 -11.97 14.66 14.16
N VAL A 102 -12.59 15.08 13.05
CA VAL A 102 -11.85 15.45 11.85
C VAL A 102 -11.77 16.96 11.74
N ASP A 103 -10.71 17.47 11.11
CA ASP A 103 -10.51 18.90 10.90
C ASP A 103 -11.31 19.41 9.67
N LEU A 104 -12.55 18.93 9.53
CA LEU A 104 -13.52 19.32 8.52
C LEU A 104 -14.73 19.99 9.17
N GLN A 105 -15.32 20.93 8.43
CA GLN A 105 -16.63 21.49 8.73
C GLN A 105 -17.60 21.08 7.64
N ILE A 106 -18.89 21.01 7.97
CA ILE A 106 -19.94 20.80 6.98
C ILE A 106 -19.95 22.00 6.03
N ASP A 107 -19.68 21.76 4.76
CA ASP A 107 -19.92 22.63 3.62
C ASP A 107 -21.01 22.01 2.71
N PRO A 108 -22.17 22.67 2.52
CA PRO A 108 -23.26 22.19 1.70
C PRO A 108 -22.92 22.03 0.21
N THR A 109 -21.84 22.64 -0.26
CA THR A 109 -21.39 22.56 -1.66
C THR A 109 -20.55 21.32 -1.95
N LYS A 110 -20.21 20.53 -0.92
CA LYS A 110 -19.27 19.42 -1.01
C LYS A 110 -19.95 18.06 -0.90
N HIS A 111 -19.16 17.02 -1.16
CA HIS A 111 -19.46 15.63 -0.94
C HIS A 111 -18.38 15.03 -0.05
N TYR A 112 -18.79 14.17 0.88
CA TYR A 112 -17.87 13.47 1.79
C TYR A 112 -17.84 12.01 1.39
N HIS A 113 -16.66 11.53 1.01
CA HIS A 113 -16.43 10.16 0.59
C HIS A 113 -15.74 9.40 1.71
N LEU A 114 -16.45 8.44 2.30
CA LEU A 114 -15.90 7.49 3.25
C LEU A 114 -15.43 6.24 2.50
N SER A 115 -14.25 5.74 2.85
CA SER A 115 -13.86 4.36 2.55
C SER A 115 -13.08 3.75 3.70
N PHE A 116 -13.22 2.45 3.93
CA PHE A 116 -12.37 1.69 4.84
C PHE A 116 -12.34 0.24 4.40
N TRP A 117 -11.40 -0.53 4.93
CA TRP A 117 -11.38 -1.96 4.73
C TRP A 117 -11.90 -2.66 5.98
N ILE A 118 -12.70 -3.70 5.76
CA ILE A 118 -13.31 -4.51 6.80
C ILE A 118 -12.98 -5.98 6.57
N ARG A 119 -12.77 -6.72 7.65
CA ARG A 119 -12.69 -8.18 7.66
C ARG A 119 -13.52 -8.70 8.84
N VAL A 120 -14.29 -9.75 8.59
CA VAL A 120 -15.01 -10.49 9.63
C VAL A 120 -14.35 -11.85 9.78
N ASP A 121 -13.86 -12.14 10.99
CA ASP A 121 -13.10 -13.36 11.29
C ASP A 121 -13.17 -13.72 12.79
N ASP A 122 -12.52 -14.80 13.18
CA ASP A 122 -12.46 -15.33 14.55
C ASP A 122 -13.86 -15.58 15.13
N SER A 123 -14.45 -16.72 14.78
CA SER A 123 -15.73 -17.17 15.31
C SER A 123 -15.72 -17.30 16.82
N SER A 124 -16.83 -16.95 17.47
CA SER A 124 -17.08 -17.29 18.86
C SER A 124 -17.22 -18.81 19.06
N GLU A 125 -16.76 -19.32 20.21
CA GLU A 125 -17.04 -20.69 20.68
C GLU A 125 -18.33 -20.79 21.50
N ASP A 126 -18.91 -19.66 21.92
CA ASP A 126 -20.19 -19.60 22.62
C ASP A 126 -21.36 -19.60 21.62
N ASP A 127 -22.23 -20.61 21.73
CA ASP A 127 -23.43 -20.78 20.91
C ASP A 127 -24.46 -19.64 21.08
N ALA A 128 -24.35 -18.81 22.12
CA ALA A 128 -25.18 -17.63 22.30
C ALA A 128 -24.84 -16.50 21.31
N HIS A 129 -23.61 -16.49 20.77
CA HIS A 129 -23.12 -15.47 19.85
C HIS A 129 -23.56 -15.77 18.41
N THR A 130 -24.83 -15.48 18.12
CA THR A 130 -25.50 -15.84 16.86
C THR A 130 -25.70 -14.68 15.90
N SER A 131 -25.53 -13.44 16.35
CA SER A 131 -25.81 -12.26 15.53
C SER A 131 -24.81 -12.13 14.39
N GLU A 132 -25.26 -11.56 13.28
CA GLU A 132 -24.37 -11.15 12.20
C GLU A 132 -23.40 -10.07 12.70
N SER A 133 -22.13 -10.18 12.31
CA SER A 133 -21.10 -9.22 12.70
C SER A 133 -21.10 -8.06 11.71
N SER A 134 -21.82 -6.99 12.06
CA SER A 134 -22.01 -5.84 11.18
C SER A 134 -21.52 -4.52 11.79
N LEU A 135 -21.20 -3.59 10.91
CA LEU A 135 -20.68 -2.26 11.23
C LEU A 135 -21.58 -1.16 10.66
N GLN A 136 -21.73 -0.07 11.40
CA GLN A 136 -22.31 1.19 10.93
C GLN A 136 -21.19 2.22 10.82
N ALA A 137 -21.27 3.07 9.79
CA ALA A 137 -20.44 4.26 9.69
C ALA A 137 -21.33 5.50 9.59
N ALA A 138 -21.06 6.50 10.41
CA ALA A 138 -21.92 7.67 10.52
C ALA A 138 -21.12 8.96 10.73
N LEU A 139 -21.67 10.07 10.25
CA LEU A 139 -21.17 11.41 10.56
C LEU A 139 -21.99 12.02 11.69
N TYR A 140 -21.25 12.62 12.61
CA TYR A 140 -21.76 13.45 13.68
C TYR A 140 -21.21 14.86 13.50
N SER A 141 -21.89 15.87 14.03
CA SER A 141 -21.39 17.24 14.01
C SER A 141 -21.62 18.00 15.31
N ALA A 142 -20.82 19.05 15.51
CA ALA A 142 -20.89 19.96 16.65
C ALA A 142 -20.60 21.41 16.21
N PRO A 143 -21.26 22.43 16.81
CA PRO A 143 -20.96 23.84 16.51
C PRO A 143 -19.54 24.27 16.83
N GLU A 144 -18.88 23.61 17.79
CA GLU A 144 -17.52 23.92 18.24
C GLU A 144 -16.61 22.70 18.09
N LYS A 145 -15.35 22.93 17.71
CA LYS A 145 -14.35 21.85 17.56
C LYS A 145 -14.14 21.14 18.90
N GLY A 146 -14.37 19.83 18.93
CA GLY A 146 -14.28 19.04 20.16
C GLY A 146 -15.49 19.20 21.11
N GLY A 147 -16.58 19.83 20.66
CA GLY A 147 -17.83 19.95 21.40
C GLY A 147 -18.64 18.64 21.47
N PRO A 148 -19.87 18.66 21.99
CA PRO A 148 -20.74 17.50 22.01
C PRO A 148 -21.25 17.19 20.59
N TYR A 149 -20.73 16.11 20.00
CA TYR A 149 -21.08 15.67 18.66
C TYR A 149 -22.43 14.94 18.64
N ILE A 150 -23.33 15.40 17.77
CA ILE A 150 -24.68 14.85 17.59
C ILE A 150 -24.75 14.14 16.24
N HIS A 151 -25.42 12.98 16.22
CA HIS A 151 -25.64 12.20 14.99
C HIS A 151 -26.33 13.04 13.92
N ARG A 152 -25.92 12.85 12.66
CA ARG A 152 -26.52 13.51 11.50
C ARG A 152 -26.97 12.53 10.44
N VAL A 153 -26.07 11.66 10.00
CA VAL A 153 -26.32 10.80 8.86
C VAL A 153 -25.54 9.50 8.97
N ASP A 154 -26.19 8.41 8.57
CA ASP A 154 -25.55 7.13 8.35
C ASP A 154 -25.02 7.07 6.92
N LEU A 155 -23.72 6.87 6.79
CA LEU A 155 -23.05 6.64 5.50
C LEU A 155 -23.23 5.19 5.06
N LEU A 156 -23.16 4.27 6.02
CA LEU A 156 -23.36 2.83 5.84
C LEU A 156 -24.12 2.29 7.05
N GLU A 157 -25.17 1.54 6.78
CA GLU A 157 -25.94 0.82 7.78
C GLU A 157 -25.71 -0.69 7.62
N ASN A 158 -25.43 -1.39 8.72
CA ASN A 158 -25.29 -2.85 8.74
C ASN A 158 -24.31 -3.42 7.70
N ALA A 159 -23.19 -2.73 7.47
CA ALA A 159 -22.14 -3.22 6.57
C ALA A 159 -21.58 -4.55 7.10
N THR A 160 -21.63 -5.58 6.27
CA THR A 160 -21.23 -6.95 6.57
C THR A 160 -20.36 -7.49 5.44
N VAL A 161 -19.51 -8.47 5.76
CA VAL A 161 -18.75 -9.26 4.78
C VAL A 161 -18.79 -10.73 5.16
N PRO A 162 -18.69 -11.66 4.21
CA PRO A 162 -18.68 -13.08 4.55
C PRO A 162 -17.48 -13.40 5.45
N ALA A 163 -17.74 -14.15 6.53
CA ALA A 163 -16.69 -14.56 7.45
C ALA A 163 -15.58 -15.36 6.71
N GLY A 164 -14.33 -14.99 6.96
CA GLY A 164 -13.16 -15.63 6.33
C GLY A 164 -12.91 -15.27 4.86
N ALA A 165 -13.70 -14.37 4.25
CA ALA A 165 -13.48 -13.93 2.85
C ALA A 165 -12.23 -13.06 2.65
N GLY A 166 -11.57 -12.66 3.75
CA GLY A 166 -10.44 -11.75 3.74
C GLY A 166 -10.88 -10.30 3.94
N TRP A 167 -10.10 -9.35 3.42
CA TRP A 167 -10.38 -7.93 3.51
C TRP A 167 -11.24 -7.47 2.33
N GLU A 168 -12.35 -6.80 2.61
CA GLU A 168 -13.16 -6.12 1.59
C GLU A 168 -13.22 -4.63 1.87
N ARG A 169 -13.37 -3.85 0.80
CA ARG A 169 -13.43 -2.40 0.87
C ARG A 169 -14.87 -1.95 0.90
N MET A 170 -15.20 -1.15 1.91
CA MET A 170 -16.48 -0.45 2.04
C MET A 170 -16.33 0.99 1.58
N GLU A 171 -17.34 1.51 0.88
CA GLU A 171 -17.36 2.88 0.38
C GLU A 171 -18.76 3.49 0.50
N ALA A 172 -18.81 4.76 0.85
CA ALA A 172 -20.04 5.54 0.87
C ALA A 172 -19.77 7.00 0.52
N THR A 173 -20.81 7.69 0.07
CA THR A 173 -20.77 9.12 -0.24
C THR A 173 -22.02 9.78 0.29
N VAL A 174 -21.85 10.90 0.99
CA VAL A 174 -22.97 11.76 1.41
C VAL A 174 -22.79 13.15 0.81
N SER A 175 -23.91 13.77 0.42
CA SER A 175 -23.93 15.15 -0.05
C SER A 175 -23.96 16.10 1.13
N GLY A 176 -23.15 17.16 1.10
CA GLY A 176 -23.21 18.25 2.07
C GLY A 176 -24.57 18.96 2.06
N THR A 177 -25.26 18.95 0.92
CA THR A 177 -26.63 19.48 0.82
C THR A 177 -27.61 18.77 1.76
N ASP A 178 -27.37 17.49 2.07
CA ASP A 178 -28.22 16.72 2.98
C ASP A 178 -27.98 17.11 4.46
N LEU A 179 -26.94 17.93 4.69
CA LEU A 179 -26.48 18.42 5.98
C LEU A 179 -26.56 19.96 6.07
N ASP A 180 -27.27 20.62 5.16
CA ASP A 180 -27.28 22.09 5.02
C ASP A 180 -27.72 22.86 6.27
N SER A 181 -28.62 22.28 7.05
CA SER A 181 -29.09 22.84 8.33
C SER A 181 -28.00 22.90 9.41
N HIS A 182 -26.83 22.32 9.15
CA HIS A 182 -25.66 22.25 10.02
C HIS A 182 -24.39 22.83 9.36
N ASP A 183 -24.54 23.70 8.34
CA ASP A 183 -23.42 24.39 7.69
C ASP A 183 -22.46 25.03 8.71
N GLY A 184 -21.17 24.77 8.54
CA GLY A 184 -20.09 25.24 9.41
C GLY A 184 -19.87 24.42 10.69
N GLU A 185 -20.72 23.44 11.03
CA GLU A 185 -20.46 22.57 12.18
C GLU A 185 -19.26 21.64 11.91
N TYR A 186 -18.43 21.39 12.92
CA TYR A 186 -17.29 20.47 12.85
C TYR A 186 -17.77 19.03 12.76
N LEU A 187 -17.07 18.20 11.98
CA LEU A 187 -17.41 16.79 11.76
C LEU A 187 -16.65 15.83 12.69
N GLN A 188 -17.31 14.72 13.00
CA GLN A 188 -16.72 13.54 13.62
C GLN A 188 -17.21 12.30 12.86
N LEU A 189 -16.27 11.42 12.50
CA LEU A 189 -16.58 10.10 11.96
C LEU A 189 -16.73 9.13 13.12
N ARG A 190 -17.79 8.30 13.11
CA ARG A 190 -17.92 7.13 13.99
C ARG A 190 -18.06 5.85 13.19
N LEU A 191 -17.37 4.82 13.66
CA LEU A 191 -17.50 3.44 13.20
C LEU A 191 -17.98 2.60 14.38
N SER A 192 -19.15 1.98 14.24
CA SER A 192 -19.88 1.35 15.34
C SER A 192 -20.19 -0.10 15.01
N LYS A 193 -19.84 -1.03 15.91
CA LYS A 193 -20.39 -2.39 15.84
C LYS A 193 -21.88 -2.31 16.18
N VAL A 194 -22.73 -2.80 15.28
CA VAL A 194 -24.19 -2.61 15.41
C VAL A 194 -24.78 -3.61 16.40
N ASN A 195 -24.37 -4.88 16.28
CA ASN A 195 -25.03 -5.98 16.98
C ASN A 195 -24.26 -6.45 18.21
N GLU A 196 -24.98 -6.65 19.31
CA GLU A 196 -24.56 -7.47 20.43
C GLU A 196 -24.57 -8.96 20.04
N ASN A 197 -23.86 -9.78 20.81
CA ASN A 197 -23.75 -11.24 20.59
C ASN A 197 -23.32 -11.61 19.16
N SER A 198 -22.35 -10.87 18.60
CA SER A 198 -21.85 -11.10 17.25
C SER A 198 -21.14 -12.45 17.15
N SER A 199 -21.37 -13.18 16.07
CA SER A 199 -20.75 -14.48 15.83
C SER A 199 -19.25 -14.43 15.59
N HIS A 200 -18.72 -13.29 15.17
CA HIS A 200 -17.33 -13.09 14.77
C HIS A 200 -16.84 -11.72 15.28
N LYS A 201 -15.51 -11.54 15.22
CA LYS A 201 -14.87 -10.24 15.42
C LYS A 201 -14.85 -9.45 14.12
N ILE A 202 -14.80 -8.12 14.26
CA ILE A 202 -14.73 -7.19 13.12
C ILE A 202 -13.39 -6.46 13.17
N TYR A 203 -12.65 -6.51 12.08
CA TYR A 203 -11.37 -5.83 11.89
C TYR A 203 -11.53 -4.68 10.89
N ILE A 204 -10.91 -3.53 11.17
CA ILE A 204 -10.93 -2.34 10.33
C ILE A 204 -9.52 -1.83 10.09
N ASP A 205 -9.22 -1.42 8.86
CA ASP A 205 -7.95 -0.82 8.47
C ASP A 205 -8.15 0.21 7.33
N ASN A 206 -7.20 1.13 7.15
CA ASN A 206 -7.12 2.14 6.10
C ASN A 206 -8.40 2.98 5.94
N VAL A 207 -8.84 3.63 7.01
CA VAL A 207 -10.01 4.51 7.01
C VAL A 207 -9.70 5.83 6.31
N SER A 208 -10.56 6.27 5.41
CA SER A 208 -10.41 7.50 4.67
C SER A 208 -11.71 8.28 4.62
N LEU A 209 -11.63 9.58 4.89
CA LEU A 209 -12.71 10.53 4.70
C LEU A 209 -12.17 11.69 3.87
N ILE A 210 -12.77 11.91 2.70
CA ILE A 210 -12.31 12.90 1.72
C ILE A 210 -13.47 13.83 1.35
N GLU A 211 -13.26 15.13 1.49
CA GLU A 211 -14.17 16.17 0.99
C GLU A 211 -13.87 16.49 -0.49
N LYS A 212 -14.92 16.62 -1.33
CA LYS A 212 -14.81 16.99 -2.75
C LYS A 212 -15.98 17.85 -3.23
N GLU A 213 -15.76 18.54 -4.35
CA GLU A 213 -16.81 19.26 -5.09
C GLU A 213 -17.77 18.33 -5.87
N THR A 214 -17.49 17.03 -5.96
CA THR A 214 -18.21 16.11 -6.87
C THR A 214 -18.70 14.87 -6.14
N ALA A 215 -19.91 14.41 -6.43
CA ALA A 215 -20.47 13.16 -5.91
C ALA A 215 -19.70 11.89 -6.34
N LYS A 216 -18.84 12.00 -7.36
CA LYS A 216 -18.08 10.86 -7.85
C LYS A 216 -16.97 10.49 -6.86
N ALA A 217 -17.10 9.32 -6.25
CA ALA A 217 -16.10 8.77 -5.36
C ALA A 217 -14.70 8.75 -6.04
N PRO A 218 -13.64 9.07 -5.30
CA PRO A 218 -12.28 8.98 -5.81
C PRO A 218 -11.99 7.53 -6.22
N HIS A 219 -11.54 7.34 -7.46
CA HIS A 219 -11.05 6.04 -7.87
C HIS A 219 -9.73 5.76 -7.13
N PRO A 220 -9.61 4.63 -6.41
CA PRO A 220 -8.34 4.25 -5.86
C PRO A 220 -7.34 4.04 -6.99
N ILE A 221 -6.31 4.86 -6.98
CA ILE A 221 -5.14 4.64 -7.81
C ILE A 221 -4.37 3.49 -7.16
N SER A 222 -3.88 2.55 -7.97
CA SER A 222 -3.06 1.45 -7.46
C SER A 222 -1.94 2.01 -6.59
N ARG A 223 -1.72 1.41 -5.41
CA ARG A 223 -0.60 1.79 -4.54
C ARG A 223 0.72 1.81 -5.33
N LEU A 224 0.85 0.88 -6.28
CA LEU A 224 2.02 0.71 -7.14
C LEU A 224 2.27 1.83 -8.16
N VAL A 225 1.48 2.90 -8.18
CA VAL A 225 1.70 4.03 -9.11
C VAL A 225 2.96 4.82 -8.76
N VAL A 226 3.24 5.02 -7.47
CA VAL A 226 4.46 5.71 -7.04
C VAL A 226 5.48 4.67 -6.61
N GLY A 227 6.59 4.63 -7.34
CA GLY A 227 7.69 3.72 -7.06
C GLY A 227 9.03 4.25 -7.52
N GLY A 228 10.08 3.54 -7.12
CA GLY A 228 11.47 3.83 -7.47
C GLY A 228 12.08 2.71 -8.30
N ASN A 229 13.10 3.02 -9.09
CA ASN A 229 13.90 2.03 -9.78
C ASN A 229 15.32 2.07 -9.20
N LEU A 230 15.76 0.96 -8.62
CA LEU A 230 17.08 0.79 -8.02
C LEU A 230 17.98 0.05 -9.00
N VAL A 231 19.09 0.71 -9.34
CA VAL A 231 20.06 0.23 -10.30
C VAL A 231 21.23 -0.37 -9.54
N TYR A 232 21.38 -1.69 -9.58
CA TYR A 232 22.22 -2.40 -8.61
C TYR A 232 23.70 -1.97 -8.62
N ASP A 233 24.23 -1.61 -9.79
CA ASP A 233 25.61 -1.19 -9.96
C ASP A 233 25.85 0.32 -9.75
N HIS A 234 24.79 1.13 -9.68
CA HIS A 234 24.86 2.57 -9.40
C HIS A 234 24.39 2.94 -7.98
N GLU A 235 23.89 1.97 -7.23
CA GLU A 235 23.42 2.13 -5.85
C GLU A 235 24.35 1.36 -4.89
N PRO A 236 25.46 1.94 -4.42
CA PRO A 236 26.29 1.26 -3.44
C PRO A 236 25.52 1.03 -2.13
N GLU A 237 25.68 -0.14 -1.50
CA GLU A 237 24.99 -0.48 -0.24
C GLU A 237 25.24 0.56 0.86
N SER A 238 26.45 1.10 0.93
CA SER A 238 26.86 2.13 1.89
C SER A 238 26.02 3.40 1.85
N THR A 239 25.39 3.72 0.71
CA THR A 239 24.52 4.90 0.58
C THR A 239 23.14 4.73 1.21
N TRP A 240 22.85 3.54 1.75
CA TRP A 240 21.59 3.20 2.42
C TRP A 240 21.74 3.04 3.94
N GLU A 241 22.98 3.05 4.45
CA GLU A 241 23.28 2.77 5.87
C GLU A 241 22.82 3.89 6.81
N ASP A 242 22.74 5.13 6.34
CA ASP A 242 22.33 6.29 7.15
C ASP A 242 20.80 6.41 7.32
N GLY A 243 20.03 5.58 6.64
CA GLY A 243 18.56 5.59 6.66
C GLY A 243 17.90 6.77 5.94
N THR A 244 18.66 7.76 5.45
CA THR A 244 18.11 8.98 4.83
C THR A 244 17.24 8.64 3.61
N LYS A 245 17.69 7.72 2.76
CA LYS A 245 16.92 7.25 1.59
C LYS A 245 15.64 6.52 2.00
N ILE A 246 15.70 5.69 3.04
CA ILE A 246 14.56 4.93 3.55
C ILE A 246 13.47 5.88 4.03
N GLU A 247 13.83 6.87 4.86
CA GLU A 247 12.89 7.85 5.38
C GLU A 247 12.32 8.75 4.28
N LEU A 248 13.14 9.15 3.30
CA LEU A 248 12.65 9.87 2.14
C LEU A 248 11.64 9.05 1.34
N MET A 249 11.88 7.76 1.12
CA MET A 249 10.96 6.88 0.39
C MET A 249 9.62 6.72 1.12
N LYS A 250 9.64 6.54 2.44
CA LYS A 250 8.44 6.52 3.28
C LYS A 250 7.68 7.84 3.18
N HIS A 251 8.39 8.97 3.30
CA HIS A 251 7.82 10.30 3.22
C HIS A 251 7.16 10.58 1.86
N LEU A 252 7.79 10.13 0.77
CA LEU A 252 7.26 10.27 -0.59
C LEU A 252 6.15 9.26 -0.92
N GLY A 253 5.81 8.35 0.00
CA GLY A 253 4.80 7.32 -0.22
C GLY A 253 5.17 6.34 -1.33
N MET A 254 6.47 6.07 -1.53
CA MET A 254 6.91 5.08 -2.52
C MET A 254 6.45 3.69 -2.10
N SER A 255 5.52 3.12 -2.86
CA SER A 255 4.86 1.87 -2.49
C SER A 255 5.47 0.65 -3.19
N ASN A 256 6.38 0.84 -4.13
CA ASN A 256 7.05 -0.24 -4.84
C ASN A 256 8.45 0.16 -5.28
N LEU A 257 9.35 -0.81 -5.31
CA LEU A 257 10.71 -0.62 -5.78
C LEU A 257 11.03 -1.68 -6.83
N ARG A 258 11.58 -1.24 -7.95
CA ARG A 258 12.02 -2.10 -9.04
C ARG A 258 13.52 -2.31 -8.98
N TYR A 259 13.96 -3.54 -9.19
CA TYR A 259 15.36 -3.95 -9.18
C TYR A 259 15.57 -5.09 -10.18
N PRO A 260 16.71 -5.20 -10.88
CA PRO A 260 17.97 -4.45 -10.75
C PRO A 260 18.14 -3.24 -11.71
N GLU A 261 17.08 -2.81 -12.40
CA GLU A 261 17.00 -1.88 -13.56
C GLU A 261 16.55 -2.61 -14.83
N GLY A 262 15.73 -1.94 -15.66
CA GLY A 262 15.07 -2.58 -16.79
C GLY A 262 15.99 -3.07 -17.91
N GLY A 263 16.97 -2.26 -18.33
CA GLY A 263 17.96 -2.67 -19.34
C GLY A 263 18.91 -3.74 -18.81
N GLN A 264 19.42 -3.58 -17.59
CA GLN A 264 20.37 -4.47 -16.94
C GLN A 264 19.74 -5.81 -16.55
N THR A 265 18.42 -5.88 -16.33
CA THR A 265 17.71 -7.15 -16.12
C THR A 265 18.06 -8.19 -17.19
N ARG A 266 18.36 -7.77 -18.43
CA ARG A 266 18.73 -8.68 -19.54
C ARG A 266 20.12 -9.32 -19.41
N PHE A 267 20.93 -8.89 -18.46
CA PHE A 267 22.32 -9.34 -18.27
C PHE A 267 22.62 -9.72 -16.83
N TRP A 268 21.83 -9.22 -15.88
CA TRP A 268 21.99 -9.48 -14.46
C TRP A 268 21.85 -10.96 -14.12
N ASP A 269 22.80 -11.47 -13.33
CA ASP A 269 22.80 -12.81 -12.77
C ASP A 269 22.74 -12.72 -11.23
N TRP A 270 21.61 -13.11 -10.66
CA TRP A 270 21.38 -13.02 -9.22
C TRP A 270 22.29 -13.97 -8.42
N GLU A 271 22.79 -15.05 -9.03
CA GLU A 271 23.72 -15.99 -8.39
C GLU A 271 25.16 -15.45 -8.40
N PHE A 272 25.48 -14.52 -9.32
CA PHE A 272 26.80 -13.89 -9.41
C PHE A 272 26.72 -12.44 -9.92
N PRO A 273 26.27 -11.48 -9.09
CA PRO A 273 26.02 -10.08 -9.51
C PRO A 273 27.31 -9.24 -9.66
N TYR A 274 28.49 -9.84 -9.53
CA TYR A 274 29.77 -9.11 -9.43
C TYR A 274 30.51 -8.96 -10.77
N HIS A 275 29.82 -9.11 -11.90
CA HIS A 275 30.45 -9.05 -13.22
C HIS A 275 31.28 -7.77 -13.42
N ASP A 276 32.33 -7.88 -14.24
CA ASP A 276 33.20 -6.76 -14.62
C ASP A 276 32.43 -5.59 -15.25
N HIS A 277 31.29 -5.87 -15.89
CA HIS A 277 30.40 -4.89 -16.47
C HIS A 277 28.92 -5.28 -16.27
N PRO A 278 28.00 -4.33 -15.98
CA PRO A 278 26.59 -4.63 -15.69
C PRO A 278 25.82 -5.23 -16.88
N TYR A 279 26.27 -4.98 -18.10
CA TYR A 279 25.69 -5.54 -19.34
C TYR A 279 26.44 -6.79 -19.85
N ARG A 280 27.28 -7.42 -19.03
CA ARG A 280 28.02 -8.63 -19.41
C ARG A 280 27.08 -9.83 -19.43
N ASN A 281 27.06 -10.59 -20.52
CA ASN A 281 26.29 -11.84 -20.56
C ASN A 281 27.09 -12.98 -19.91
N PHE A 282 26.59 -13.50 -18.79
CA PHE A 282 27.20 -14.60 -18.04
C PHE A 282 27.42 -15.86 -18.88
N TRP A 283 26.51 -16.14 -19.82
CA TRP A 283 26.53 -17.35 -20.64
C TRP A 283 27.41 -17.25 -21.89
N ASP A 284 28.08 -16.11 -22.12
CA ASP A 284 29.07 -16.00 -23.19
C ASP A 284 30.26 -16.93 -22.88
N PRO A 285 30.52 -17.98 -23.69
CA PRO A 285 31.57 -18.95 -23.41
C PRO A 285 32.96 -18.32 -23.27
N ALA A 286 33.21 -17.22 -23.99
CA ALA A 286 34.49 -16.52 -23.91
C ALA A 286 34.65 -15.83 -22.55
N TYR A 287 33.57 -15.34 -21.95
CA TYR A 287 33.58 -14.75 -20.62
C TYR A 287 33.54 -15.83 -19.54
N GLU A 288 32.68 -16.84 -19.67
CA GLU A 288 32.59 -17.97 -18.73
C GLU A 288 33.94 -18.65 -18.54
N ALA A 289 34.71 -18.83 -19.62
CA ALA A 289 36.06 -19.38 -19.56
C ALA A 289 37.06 -18.54 -18.73
N THR A 290 36.79 -17.25 -18.50
CA THR A 290 37.61 -16.39 -17.64
C THR A 290 37.22 -16.47 -16.16
N LEU A 291 36.05 -17.01 -15.82
CA LEU A 291 35.50 -17.03 -14.46
C LEU A 291 36.08 -18.17 -13.62
N THR A 292 37.40 -18.18 -13.43
CA THR A 292 38.05 -19.02 -12.42
C THR A 292 37.61 -18.62 -11.01
N GLU A 293 37.76 -19.50 -10.02
CA GLU A 293 37.42 -19.17 -8.63
C GLU A 293 38.19 -17.97 -8.09
N GLN A 294 39.48 -17.83 -8.45
CA GLN A 294 40.26 -16.65 -8.13
C GLN A 294 39.65 -15.40 -8.78
N ARG A 295 39.30 -15.46 -10.07
CA ARG A 295 38.71 -14.32 -10.77
C ARG A 295 37.36 -13.91 -10.18
N LYS A 296 36.53 -14.87 -9.78
CA LYS A 296 35.26 -14.61 -9.09
C LYS A 296 35.48 -13.91 -7.75
N ALA A 297 36.49 -14.32 -6.99
CA ALA A 297 36.85 -13.68 -5.72
C ALA A 297 37.32 -12.22 -5.94
N GLU A 298 38.20 -11.98 -6.91
CA GLU A 298 38.63 -10.63 -7.30
C GLU A 298 37.46 -9.73 -7.72
N LEU A 299 36.56 -10.25 -8.56
CA LEU A 299 35.38 -9.52 -9.00
C LEU A 299 34.43 -9.21 -7.84
N LYS A 300 34.27 -10.14 -6.89
CA LYS A 300 33.47 -9.93 -5.69
C LYS A 300 34.10 -8.88 -4.78
N GLU A 301 35.41 -8.84 -4.64
CA GLU A 301 36.11 -7.79 -3.90
C GLU A 301 35.94 -6.43 -4.57
N GLN A 302 36.11 -6.38 -5.90
CA GLN A 302 36.02 -5.15 -6.68
C GLN A 302 34.61 -4.58 -6.75
N ASN A 303 33.59 -5.43 -6.92
CA ASN A 303 32.21 -5.03 -7.16
C ASN A 303 31.27 -5.38 -5.99
N GLY A 304 31.81 -5.77 -4.85
CA GLY A 304 31.04 -6.14 -3.66
C GLY A 304 30.27 -4.99 -3.03
N TYR A 305 30.59 -3.75 -3.40
CA TYR A 305 29.88 -2.54 -2.95
C TYR A 305 28.49 -2.37 -3.57
N ARG A 306 28.19 -3.06 -4.68
CA ARG A 306 26.93 -2.95 -5.42
C ARG A 306 25.76 -3.44 -4.56
N LEU A 307 24.56 -2.88 -4.79
CA LEU A 307 23.37 -3.29 -4.07
C LEU A 307 23.08 -4.78 -4.32
N SER A 308 23.14 -5.60 -3.28
CA SER A 308 22.78 -7.01 -3.36
C SER A 308 21.26 -7.19 -3.42
N LEU A 309 20.82 -8.37 -3.91
CA LEU A 309 19.41 -8.74 -3.87
C LEU A 309 18.87 -8.81 -2.43
N ASP A 310 19.65 -9.36 -1.50
CA ASP A 310 19.22 -9.48 -0.10
C ASP A 310 19.06 -8.10 0.53
N ARG A 311 20.02 -7.18 0.33
CA ARG A 311 19.89 -5.80 0.82
C ARG A 311 18.72 -5.06 0.17
N PHE A 312 18.47 -5.26 -1.13
CA PHE A 312 17.27 -4.72 -1.80
C PHE A 312 15.97 -5.19 -1.14
N LEU A 313 15.89 -6.47 -0.76
CA LEU A 313 14.70 -7.01 -0.09
C LEU A 313 14.53 -6.44 1.32
N GLU A 314 15.63 -6.24 2.05
CA GLU A 314 15.61 -5.54 3.34
C GLU A 314 15.13 -4.09 3.21
N ILE A 315 15.63 -3.34 2.21
CA ILE A 315 15.14 -1.98 1.92
C ILE A 315 13.63 -1.99 1.67
N CYS A 316 13.12 -2.95 0.90
CA CYS A 316 11.68 -3.07 0.66
C CYS A 316 10.89 -3.34 1.97
N GLU A 317 11.44 -4.14 2.87
CA GLU A 317 10.84 -4.41 4.18
C GLU A 317 10.87 -3.17 5.09
N GLU A 318 12.00 -2.47 5.16
CA GLU A 318 12.20 -1.25 5.95
C GLU A 318 11.28 -0.11 5.48
N THR A 319 11.06 0.02 4.17
CA THR A 319 10.19 1.03 3.55
C THR A 319 8.72 0.64 3.51
N GLY A 320 8.41 -0.66 3.65
CA GLY A 320 7.09 -1.21 3.37
C GLY A 320 6.74 -1.30 1.88
N ALA A 321 7.70 -1.06 0.98
CA ALA A 321 7.50 -1.11 -0.46
C ALA A 321 7.36 -2.55 -0.98
N VAL A 322 6.56 -2.72 -2.04
CA VAL A 322 6.41 -3.97 -2.76
C VAL A 322 7.63 -4.19 -3.68
N PRO A 323 8.37 -5.30 -3.55
CA PRO A 323 9.50 -5.59 -4.42
C PRO A 323 9.04 -6.02 -5.82
N LEU A 324 9.53 -5.33 -6.85
CA LEU A 324 9.37 -5.66 -8.27
C LEU A 324 10.69 -6.17 -8.83
N ILE A 325 10.88 -7.49 -8.84
CA ILE A 325 12.13 -8.11 -9.25
C ILE A 325 12.09 -8.45 -10.74
N GLY A 326 13.04 -7.91 -11.50
CA GLY A 326 13.31 -8.30 -12.87
C GLY A 326 13.91 -9.70 -12.92
N ILE A 327 13.31 -10.59 -13.72
CA ILE A 327 13.82 -11.94 -13.95
C ILE A 327 14.22 -12.11 -15.41
N ASN A 328 15.46 -12.55 -15.61
CA ASN A 328 15.97 -12.87 -16.93
C ASN A 328 15.78 -14.34 -17.27
N MET A 329 14.78 -14.65 -18.09
CA MET A 329 14.53 -16.02 -18.54
C MET A 329 15.22 -16.36 -19.86
N THR A 330 15.91 -15.40 -20.50
CA THR A 330 16.44 -15.56 -21.86
C THR A 330 17.94 -15.30 -21.98
N GLN A 331 18.65 -15.09 -20.87
CA GLN A 331 20.07 -14.73 -20.86
C GLN A 331 20.93 -15.72 -21.67
N GLY A 332 20.67 -17.01 -21.51
CA GLY A 332 21.42 -18.12 -22.12
C GLY A 332 20.90 -18.57 -23.47
N TRP A 333 19.82 -17.97 -23.99
CA TRP A 333 19.20 -18.40 -25.25
C TRP A 333 20.20 -18.40 -26.42
N LYS A 334 21.04 -17.36 -26.54
CA LYS A 334 22.04 -17.23 -27.62
C LYS A 334 23.07 -18.37 -27.65
N TYR A 335 23.23 -19.10 -26.54
CA TYR A 335 24.27 -20.10 -26.34
C TYR A 335 23.69 -21.50 -26.06
N ASP A 336 22.44 -21.76 -26.47
CA ASP A 336 21.73 -23.02 -26.24
C ASP A 336 21.57 -23.39 -24.75
N ARG A 337 21.58 -22.38 -23.86
CA ARG A 337 21.41 -22.48 -22.39
C ARG A 337 20.06 -21.90 -21.92
N LEU A 338 19.01 -22.01 -22.74
CA LEU A 338 17.69 -21.45 -22.40
C LEU A 338 17.10 -22.14 -21.15
N GLN A 339 17.18 -23.47 -21.08
CA GLN A 339 16.67 -24.21 -19.93
C GLN A 339 17.41 -23.83 -18.64
N ASP A 340 18.73 -23.67 -18.67
CA ASP A 340 19.50 -23.19 -17.52
C ASP A 340 19.03 -21.81 -17.03
N SER A 341 18.65 -20.93 -17.96
CA SER A 341 18.13 -19.59 -17.64
C SER A 341 16.76 -19.68 -16.95
N VAL A 342 15.89 -20.56 -17.44
CA VAL A 342 14.59 -20.86 -16.82
C VAL A 342 14.78 -21.47 -15.43
N ASP A 343 15.71 -22.40 -15.27
CA ASP A 343 15.98 -23.05 -13.99
C ASP A 343 16.54 -22.04 -12.97
N LYS A 344 17.42 -21.11 -13.39
CA LYS A 344 17.88 -19.97 -12.56
C LYS A 344 16.71 -19.08 -12.12
N ALA A 345 15.80 -18.75 -13.03
CA ALA A 345 14.61 -17.97 -12.73
C ALA A 345 13.70 -18.67 -11.70
N VAL A 346 13.48 -19.98 -11.86
CA VAL A 346 12.71 -20.78 -10.91
C VAL A 346 13.38 -20.80 -9.53
N ARG A 347 14.71 -20.95 -9.46
CA ARG A 347 15.45 -20.92 -8.18
C ARG A 347 15.33 -19.57 -7.48
N LEU A 348 15.36 -18.45 -8.20
CA LEU A 348 15.14 -17.12 -7.62
C LEU A 348 13.74 -17.00 -6.99
N VAL A 349 12.70 -17.46 -7.68
CA VAL A 349 11.33 -17.47 -7.15
C VAL A 349 11.23 -18.40 -5.92
N GLN A 350 11.88 -19.55 -5.95
CA GLN A 350 11.88 -20.49 -4.83
C GLN A 350 12.65 -19.95 -3.61
N LEU A 351 13.78 -19.27 -3.82
CA LEU A 351 14.53 -18.60 -2.77
C LEU A 351 13.61 -17.64 -2.01
N ARG A 352 12.85 -16.81 -2.73
CA ARG A 352 11.91 -15.88 -2.10
C ARG A 352 10.79 -16.59 -1.34
N LYS A 353 10.22 -17.66 -1.90
CA LYS A 353 9.18 -18.45 -1.22
C LYS A 353 9.67 -19.06 0.10
N ARG A 354 10.92 -19.54 0.15
CA ARG A 354 11.50 -20.15 1.37
C ARG A 354 11.79 -19.14 2.47
N GLN A 355 12.12 -17.90 2.13
CA GLN A 355 12.43 -16.86 3.10
C GLN A 355 11.19 -16.36 3.88
N ASN A 356 9.98 -16.86 3.59
CA ASN A 356 8.72 -16.61 4.32
C ASN A 356 8.40 -15.12 4.59
N ARG A 357 8.95 -14.22 3.77
CA ARG A 357 8.77 -12.77 3.83
C ARG A 357 7.67 -12.39 2.83
N ARG A 358 6.76 -11.48 3.24
CA ARG A 358 5.43 -11.14 2.66
C ARG A 358 5.24 -11.50 1.16
N PRO A 359 4.08 -12.09 0.77
CA PRO A 359 3.85 -12.70 -0.55
C PRO A 359 3.64 -11.74 -1.73
N SER A 360 3.83 -10.43 -1.58
CA SER A 360 3.66 -9.47 -2.68
C SER A 360 4.88 -9.42 -3.60
N LEU A 361 5.13 -10.51 -4.35
CA LEU A 361 6.11 -10.52 -5.45
C LEU A 361 5.38 -10.32 -6.77
N LEU A 362 5.63 -9.18 -7.43
CA LEU A 362 5.18 -8.94 -8.80
C LEU A 362 6.35 -9.19 -9.75
N LEU A 363 6.18 -10.20 -10.62
CA LEU A 363 7.19 -10.60 -11.59
C LEU A 363 7.03 -9.80 -12.88
N SER A 364 8.09 -9.09 -13.28
CA SER A 364 8.17 -8.47 -14.59
C SER A 364 8.92 -9.39 -15.54
N VAL A 365 8.20 -9.97 -16.50
CA VAL A 365 8.80 -10.77 -17.59
C VAL A 365 9.14 -9.86 -18.75
N GLN A 366 10.43 -9.64 -19.00
CA GLN A 366 10.87 -8.99 -20.22
C GLN A 366 11.19 -10.05 -21.28
N ARG A 367 10.47 -10.01 -22.41
CA ARG A 367 10.85 -10.73 -23.63
C ARG A 367 11.72 -9.81 -24.47
N SER A 368 12.91 -10.25 -24.86
CA SER A 368 13.66 -9.59 -25.92
C SER A 368 12.89 -9.76 -27.23
N ARG A 369 12.44 -8.66 -27.85
CA ARG A 369 11.96 -8.71 -29.23
C ARG A 369 13.16 -9.03 -30.13
N GLN A 370 12.93 -9.96 -31.06
CA GLN A 370 13.87 -10.40 -32.10
C GLN A 370 14.27 -9.25 -33.02
#